data_AF-A4EWN5-F1
#
_entry.id   AF-A4EWN5-F1
#
_cell.length_a   1.000
_cell.length_b   1.000
_cell.length_c   1.000
_cell.angle_alpha   90.00
_cell.angle_beta   90.00
_cell.angle_gamma   90.00
#
_symmetry.space_group_name_H-M   'P 1'
#
loop_
_entity.id
_entity.type
_entity.pdbx_description
1 polymer ?
#
loop_
_entity_poly.entity_id
_entity_poly.type
_entity_poly.pdbx_seq_one_letter_code
_entity_poly.pdbx_strand_id
1 'polypeptide(L)'
;MKTENQKAWFFVLPVLLLVAFNALIPMMTVVNYSVQETFGDNVFFWQGLDWFQQILRSERFHAALGRQFLFTFLILIIEVPLGIAIALSMPRKGLWVPVCLVLMALPMLIPWNVVGAMWNIFTLPDIGLLGYFLNHVLGINYDMTQDPLAAWVTIITMDVWHWTSLVVLLSYAGLVSIPDAYYQAAKIDGASNWSVFRFIQLPKMKTVLTIAILLRFMDSFNIYTEPFVLTGGGPGNSTTMLSIDLVKIALGQFDLGPAAAMSLIYFAITLLVSWLFYTLMTKDDLN
;
A
#
# COMPACT_ATOMS: atom_id res chain seq x y z
N MET A 1 18.97 32.57 28.91
CA MET A 1 17.89 32.27 27.94
C MET A 1 18.53 31.89 26.62
N LYS A 2 18.23 30.71 26.06
CA LYS A 2 18.62 30.41 24.67
C LYS A 2 17.91 31.42 23.78
N THR A 3 18.64 32.17 22.96
CA THR A 3 18.05 33.04 21.94
C THR A 3 17.29 32.16 20.96
N GLU A 4 15.99 32.39 20.79
CA GLU A 4 15.20 31.67 19.80
C GLU A 4 15.75 31.98 18.41
N ASN A 5 16.34 30.98 17.77
CA ASN A 5 16.96 31.12 16.47
C ASN A 5 16.03 30.57 15.39
N GLN A 6 15.33 31.47 14.70
CA GLN A 6 14.38 31.15 13.64
C GLN A 6 15.05 30.80 12.29
N LYS A 7 16.40 30.80 12.20
CA LYS A 7 17.14 30.49 10.95
C LYS A 7 16.79 29.12 10.37
N ALA A 8 16.40 28.15 11.21
CA ALA A 8 15.94 26.84 10.74
C ALA A 8 14.75 26.95 9.77
N TRP A 9 13.80 27.86 10.01
CA TRP A 9 12.63 28.06 9.13
C TRP A 9 13.03 28.60 7.75
N PHE A 10 14.05 29.46 7.68
CA PHE A 10 14.57 29.95 6.42
C PHE A 10 15.20 28.85 5.56
N PHE A 11 15.84 27.84 6.18
CA PHE A 11 16.38 26.69 5.45
C PHE A 11 15.30 25.71 4.98
N VAL A 12 14.15 25.65 5.65
CA VAL A 12 13.01 24.80 5.27
C VAL A 12 12.15 25.45 4.16
N LEU A 13 12.12 26.79 4.10
CA LEU A 13 11.29 27.56 3.18
C LEU A 13 11.40 27.13 1.70
N PRO A 14 12.60 26.90 1.11
CA PRO A 14 12.69 26.53 -0.30
C PRO A 14 11.98 25.22 -0.62
N VAL A 15 12.09 24.23 0.26
CA VAL A 15 11.43 22.93 0.10
C VAL A 15 9.92 23.10 0.25
N LEU A 16 9.46 23.87 1.25
CA LEU A 16 8.03 24.14 1.42
C LEU A 16 7.42 24.84 0.21
N LEU A 17 8.10 25.83 -0.36
CA LEU A 17 7.62 26.54 -1.54
C LEU A 17 7.55 25.61 -2.77
N LEU A 18 8.59 24.79 -2.99
CA LEU A 18 8.59 23.83 -4.08
C LEU A 18 7.48 22.78 -3.93
N VAL A 19 7.30 22.23 -2.73
CA VAL A 19 6.24 21.25 -2.45
C VAL A 19 4.86 21.89 -2.57
N ALA A 20 4.65 23.08 -2.00
CA ALA A 20 3.39 23.80 -2.09
C ALA A 20 3.05 24.12 -3.56
N PHE A 21 4.01 24.59 -4.35
CA PHE A 21 3.81 24.86 -5.77
C PHE A 21 3.43 23.58 -6.54
N ASN A 22 4.20 22.50 -6.38
CA ASN A 22 3.98 21.25 -7.11
C ASN A 22 2.72 20.50 -6.65
N ALA A 23 2.30 20.63 -5.40
CA ALA A 23 1.11 19.95 -4.88
C ALA A 23 -0.16 20.78 -5.07
N LEU A 24 -0.14 22.07 -4.72
CA LEU A 24 -1.34 22.89 -4.70
C LEU A 24 -1.83 23.23 -6.11
N ILE A 25 -0.93 23.48 -7.07
CA ILE A 25 -1.37 23.88 -8.42
C ILE A 25 -2.14 22.75 -9.12
N PRO A 26 -1.61 21.51 -9.25
CA PRO A 26 -2.37 20.41 -9.83
C PRO A 26 -3.64 20.10 -9.02
N MET A 27 -3.59 20.20 -7.69
CA MET A 27 -4.76 20.01 -6.85
C MET A 27 -5.86 21.04 -7.14
N MET A 28 -5.51 22.31 -7.33
CA MET A 28 -6.47 23.35 -7.74
C MET A 28 -7.07 23.06 -9.11
N THR A 29 -6.27 22.54 -10.06
CA THR A 29 -6.76 22.11 -11.38
C THR A 29 -7.76 20.95 -11.26
N VAL A 30 -7.46 19.95 -10.42
CA VAL A 30 -8.39 18.83 -10.14
C VAL A 30 -9.68 19.35 -9.51
N VAL A 31 -9.59 20.26 -8.53
CA VAL A 31 -10.78 20.89 -7.93
C VAL A 31 -11.59 21.63 -8.99
N ASN A 32 -10.94 22.35 -9.90
CA ASN A 32 -11.60 23.07 -10.98
C ASN A 32 -12.31 22.13 -11.97
N TYR A 33 -11.66 21.06 -12.40
CA TYR A 33 -12.27 20.07 -13.29
C TYR A 33 -13.40 19.30 -12.63
N SER A 34 -13.33 19.03 -11.32
CA SER A 34 -14.34 18.22 -10.61
C SER A 34 -15.76 18.79 -10.67
N VAL A 35 -15.89 20.09 -10.93
CA VAL A 35 -17.17 20.81 -11.03
C VAL A 35 -17.53 21.19 -12.47
N GLN A 36 -16.75 20.68 -13.43
CA GLN A 36 -16.91 20.96 -14.85
C GLN A 36 -17.26 19.69 -15.62
N GLU A 37 -17.98 19.88 -16.73
CA GLU A 37 -18.10 18.92 -17.82
C GLU A 37 -17.02 19.24 -18.85
N THR A 38 -16.40 18.21 -19.41
CA THR A 38 -15.40 18.36 -20.46
C THR A 38 -15.93 17.76 -21.75
N PHE A 39 -15.98 18.55 -22.80
CA PHE A 39 -16.27 18.08 -24.15
C PHE A 39 -15.02 18.16 -25.02
N GLY A 40 -15.06 17.53 -26.20
CA GLY A 40 -14.00 17.61 -27.19
C GLY A 40 -13.56 19.06 -27.48
N ASP A 41 -12.33 19.20 -27.99
CA ASP A 41 -11.71 20.51 -28.27
C ASP A 41 -11.49 21.41 -27.04
N ASN A 42 -11.33 20.81 -25.86
CA ASN A 42 -10.98 21.53 -24.62
C ASN A 42 -12.07 22.55 -24.19
N VAL A 43 -13.33 22.20 -24.43
CA VAL A 43 -14.49 23.01 -24.04
C VAL A 43 -15.00 22.55 -22.67
N PHE A 44 -15.14 23.51 -21.75
CA PHE A 44 -15.56 23.25 -20.38
C PHE A 44 -16.87 23.96 -20.04
N PHE A 45 -17.78 23.23 -19.41
CA PHE A 45 -19.05 23.77 -18.92
C PHE A 45 -19.17 23.55 -17.42
N TRP A 46 -19.85 24.46 -16.72
CA TRP A 46 -20.10 24.28 -15.30
C TRP A 46 -21.18 23.20 -15.07
N GLN A 47 -20.81 22.11 -14.40
CA GLN A 47 -21.69 20.99 -14.05
C GLN A 47 -22.00 20.95 -12.54
N GLY A 48 -21.28 21.74 -11.73
CA GLY A 48 -21.51 21.86 -10.29
C GLY A 48 -21.17 20.57 -9.54
N LEU A 49 -22.07 20.08 -8.68
CA LEU A 49 -21.82 18.90 -7.83
C LEU A 49 -22.41 17.60 -8.38
N ASP A 50 -22.92 17.61 -9.60
CA ASP A 50 -23.64 16.47 -10.17
C ASP A 50 -22.75 15.22 -10.27
N TRP A 51 -21.49 15.38 -10.70
CA TRP A 51 -20.54 14.27 -10.75
C TRP A 51 -20.33 13.58 -9.40
N PHE A 52 -20.21 14.35 -8.33
CA PHE A 52 -20.08 13.79 -6.98
C PHE A 52 -21.30 12.94 -6.62
N GLN A 53 -22.52 13.39 -6.94
CA GLN A 53 -23.73 12.65 -6.67
C GLN A 53 -23.81 11.36 -7.49
N GLN A 54 -23.45 11.42 -8.78
CA GLN A 54 -23.43 10.25 -9.65
C GLN A 54 -22.42 9.20 -9.17
N ILE A 55 -21.21 9.62 -8.81
CA ILE A 55 -20.14 8.72 -8.31
C ILE A 55 -20.54 8.08 -6.98
N LEU A 56 -21.05 8.87 -6.03
CA LEU A 56 -21.48 8.37 -4.71
C LEU A 56 -22.73 7.47 -4.78
N ARG A 57 -23.46 7.47 -5.90
CA ARG A 57 -24.60 6.56 -6.13
C ARG A 57 -24.24 5.39 -7.05
N SER A 58 -23.02 5.37 -7.60
CA SER A 58 -22.59 4.37 -8.56
C SER A 58 -22.29 3.04 -7.89
N GLU A 59 -23.00 1.99 -8.32
CA GLU A 59 -22.70 0.61 -7.88
C GLU A 59 -21.28 0.18 -8.29
N ARG A 60 -20.78 0.66 -9.43
CA ARG A 60 -19.42 0.40 -9.90
C ARG A 60 -18.38 0.97 -8.94
N PHE A 61 -18.60 2.22 -8.48
CA PHE A 61 -17.74 2.87 -7.49
C PHE A 61 -17.75 2.11 -6.16
N HIS A 62 -18.93 1.77 -5.64
CA HIS A 62 -19.05 1.00 -4.40
C HIS A 62 -18.41 -0.39 -4.48
N ALA A 63 -18.57 -1.08 -5.61
CA ALA A 63 -17.94 -2.37 -5.83
C ALA A 63 -16.40 -2.24 -5.89
N ALA A 64 -15.86 -1.21 -6.56
CA ALA A 64 -14.43 -0.94 -6.61
C ALA A 64 -13.87 -0.55 -5.23
N LEU A 65 -14.60 0.27 -4.47
CA LEU A 65 -14.28 0.63 -3.09
C LEU A 65 -14.25 -0.61 -2.18
N GLY A 66 -15.24 -1.49 -2.29
CA GLY A 66 -15.30 -2.75 -1.55
C GLY A 66 -14.11 -3.66 -1.87
N ARG A 67 -13.74 -3.79 -3.15
CA ARG A 67 -12.53 -4.51 -3.57
C ARG A 67 -11.27 -3.86 -3.01
N GLN A 68 -11.16 -2.53 -3.03
CA GLN A 68 -10.01 -1.82 -2.47
C GLN A 68 -9.83 -2.12 -0.98
N PHE A 69 -10.90 -2.02 -0.19
CA PHE A 69 -10.85 -2.33 1.24
C PHE A 69 -10.53 -3.80 1.49
N LEU A 70 -11.15 -4.72 0.74
CA LEU A 70 -10.87 -6.14 0.88
C LEU A 70 -9.40 -6.45 0.56
N PHE A 71 -8.88 -5.88 -0.53
CA PHE A 71 -7.48 -6.03 -0.92
C PHE A 71 -6.55 -5.54 0.19
N THR A 72 -6.65 -4.28 0.60
CA THR A 72 -5.81 -3.70 1.65
C THR A 72 -5.92 -4.47 2.96
N PHE A 73 -7.11 -4.91 3.35
CA PHE A 73 -7.30 -5.71 4.56
C PHE A 73 -6.55 -7.05 4.48
N LEU A 74 -6.67 -7.76 3.34
CA LEU A 74 -5.96 -9.02 3.11
C LEU A 74 -4.44 -8.84 3.06
N ILE A 75 -3.96 -7.77 2.46
CA ILE A 75 -2.53 -7.44 2.47
C ILE A 75 -2.03 -7.24 3.89
N LEU A 76 -2.69 -6.39 4.69
CA LEU A 76 -2.23 -6.11 6.05
C LEU A 76 -2.29 -7.33 6.97
N ILE A 77 -3.34 -8.16 6.88
CA ILE A 77 -3.46 -9.35 7.73
C ILE A 77 -2.44 -10.44 7.38
N ILE A 78 -1.89 -10.43 6.17
CA ILE A 78 -0.86 -11.37 5.73
C ILE A 78 0.54 -10.81 6.01
N GLU A 79 0.84 -9.63 5.50
CA GLU A 79 2.20 -9.07 5.53
C GLU A 79 2.65 -8.66 6.91
N VAL A 80 1.75 -8.18 7.79
CA VAL A 80 2.14 -7.74 9.13
C VAL A 80 2.61 -8.93 9.97
N PRO A 81 1.84 -10.02 10.12
CA PRO A 81 2.33 -11.20 10.82
C PRO A 81 3.53 -11.85 10.14
N LEU A 82 3.53 -11.95 8.81
CA LEU A 82 4.62 -12.56 8.05
C LEU A 82 5.93 -11.76 8.24
N GLY A 83 5.87 -10.45 8.14
CA GLY A 83 7.01 -9.56 8.30
C GLY A 83 7.60 -9.62 9.71
N ILE A 84 6.75 -9.65 10.74
CA ILE A 84 7.19 -9.86 12.13
C ILE A 84 7.84 -11.23 12.30
N ALA A 85 7.24 -12.29 11.76
CA ALA A 85 7.76 -13.66 11.88
C ALA A 85 9.14 -13.82 11.21
N ILE A 86 9.32 -13.26 10.02
CA ILE A 86 10.61 -13.23 9.32
C ILE A 86 11.62 -12.40 10.13
N ALA A 87 11.25 -11.20 10.60
CA ALA A 87 12.14 -10.34 11.38
C ALA A 87 12.61 -10.99 12.69
N LEU A 88 11.75 -11.74 13.37
CA LEU A 88 12.09 -12.52 14.56
C LEU A 88 13.08 -13.65 14.27
N SER A 89 13.05 -14.19 13.06
CA SER A 89 13.90 -15.29 12.60
C SER A 89 15.26 -14.81 12.09
N MET A 90 15.41 -13.50 11.82
CA MET A 90 16.67 -12.93 11.34
C MET A 90 17.74 -12.88 12.45
N PRO A 91 19.02 -13.14 12.10
CA PRO A 91 20.12 -13.03 13.07
C PRO A 91 20.25 -11.58 13.54
N ARG A 92 20.65 -11.38 14.81
CA ARG A 92 20.89 -10.03 15.38
C ARG A 92 22.33 -9.57 15.31
N LYS A 93 23.28 -10.50 15.23
CA LYS A 93 24.73 -10.26 15.22
C LYS A 93 25.38 -11.25 14.26
N GLY A 94 26.53 -10.89 13.71
CA GLY A 94 27.33 -11.75 12.82
C GLY A 94 27.16 -11.46 11.33
N LEU A 95 27.87 -12.24 10.52
CA LEU A 95 28.05 -11.99 9.08
C LEU A 95 26.78 -12.19 8.24
N TRP A 96 25.79 -12.92 8.76
CA TRP A 96 24.52 -13.17 8.05
C TRP A 96 23.53 -11.99 8.11
N VAL A 97 23.71 -11.06 9.05
CA VAL A 97 22.86 -9.86 9.18
C VAL A 97 22.78 -9.07 7.87
N PRO A 98 23.90 -8.61 7.28
CA PRO A 98 23.84 -7.85 6.03
C PRO A 98 23.27 -8.68 4.87
N VAL A 99 23.52 -9.99 4.82
CA VAL A 99 22.98 -10.87 3.77
C VAL A 99 21.46 -10.92 3.84
N CYS A 100 20.89 -11.15 5.02
CA CYS A 100 19.44 -11.16 5.20
C CYS A 100 18.82 -9.79 4.87
N LEU A 101 19.43 -8.69 5.33
CA LEU A 101 18.92 -7.34 5.04
C LEU A 101 18.93 -7.04 3.54
N VAL A 102 20.01 -7.41 2.82
CA VAL A 102 20.09 -7.24 1.37
C VAL A 102 19.03 -8.08 0.66
N LEU A 103 18.92 -9.37 0.99
CA LEU A 103 17.92 -10.26 0.38
C LEU A 103 16.49 -9.76 0.60
N MET A 104 16.19 -9.25 1.80
CA MET A 104 14.89 -8.65 2.09
C MET A 104 14.69 -7.34 1.33
N ALA A 105 15.72 -6.52 1.13
CA ALA A 105 15.58 -5.27 0.38
C ALA A 105 15.39 -5.48 -1.14
N LEU A 106 15.82 -6.61 -1.71
CA LEU A 106 15.84 -6.85 -3.16
C LEU A 106 14.47 -6.65 -3.85
N PRO A 107 13.34 -7.22 -3.38
CA PRO A 107 12.07 -7.06 -4.06
C PRO A 107 11.68 -5.59 -4.23
N MET A 108 11.82 -4.78 -3.16
CA MET A 108 11.43 -3.36 -3.14
C MET A 108 12.27 -2.47 -4.06
N LEU A 109 13.41 -2.95 -4.56
CA LEU A 109 14.24 -2.21 -5.52
C LEU A 109 13.74 -2.36 -6.96
N ILE A 110 12.81 -3.29 -7.21
CA ILE A 110 12.28 -3.54 -8.54
C ILE A 110 11.20 -2.48 -8.85
N PRO A 111 11.27 -1.78 -10.00
CA PRO A 111 10.25 -0.82 -10.36
C PRO A 111 8.86 -1.46 -10.47
N TRP A 112 7.81 -0.76 -10.02
CA TRP A 112 6.43 -1.27 -10.00
C TRP A 112 5.94 -1.85 -11.34
N ASN A 113 6.23 -1.17 -12.45
CA ASN A 113 5.88 -1.65 -13.79
C ASN A 113 6.55 -2.99 -14.13
N VAL A 114 7.80 -3.18 -13.67
CA VAL A 114 8.57 -4.40 -13.91
C VAL A 114 7.99 -5.54 -13.08
N VAL A 115 7.59 -5.29 -11.83
CA VAL A 115 6.94 -6.32 -11.00
C VAL A 115 5.64 -6.80 -11.63
N GLY A 116 4.75 -5.89 -12.02
CA GLY A 116 3.49 -6.26 -12.68
C GLY A 116 3.70 -7.05 -13.98
N ALA A 117 4.66 -6.63 -14.81
CA ALA A 117 4.96 -7.32 -16.07
C ALA A 117 5.60 -8.70 -15.85
N MET A 118 6.52 -8.79 -14.88
CA MET A 118 7.16 -10.05 -14.52
C MET A 118 6.14 -11.07 -14.02
N TRP A 119 5.24 -10.65 -13.11
CA TRP A 119 4.18 -11.51 -12.61
C TRP A 119 3.18 -11.88 -13.69
N ASN A 120 2.84 -10.98 -14.62
CA ASN A 120 1.96 -11.29 -15.75
C ASN A 120 2.52 -12.46 -16.57
N ILE A 121 3.78 -12.36 -17.01
CA ILE A 121 4.44 -13.42 -17.79
C ILE A 121 4.62 -14.70 -16.95
N PHE A 122 5.06 -14.57 -15.71
CA PHE A 122 5.29 -15.68 -14.79
C PHE A 122 4.03 -16.51 -14.55
N THR A 123 2.87 -15.86 -14.56
CA THR A 123 1.58 -16.45 -14.21
C THR A 123 0.71 -16.84 -15.41
N LEU A 124 1.22 -16.72 -16.65
CA LEU A 124 0.47 -17.16 -17.83
C LEU A 124 0.12 -18.67 -17.72
N PRO A 125 -1.14 -19.09 -17.94
CA PRO A 125 -1.61 -20.43 -17.60
C PRO A 125 -0.83 -21.58 -18.26
N ASP A 126 -0.52 -21.44 -19.54
CA ASP A 126 0.09 -22.52 -20.34
C ASP A 126 1.60 -22.36 -20.53
N ILE A 127 2.09 -21.12 -20.52
CA ILE A 127 3.49 -20.82 -20.89
C ILE A 127 4.30 -20.13 -19.78
N GLY A 128 3.63 -19.59 -18.77
CA GLY A 128 4.28 -18.99 -17.60
C GLY A 128 4.80 -20.07 -16.67
N LEU A 129 5.93 -19.83 -16.01
CA LEU A 129 6.56 -20.82 -15.14
C LEU A 129 5.61 -21.28 -14.01
N LEU A 130 4.89 -20.36 -13.35
CA LEU A 130 3.92 -20.70 -12.32
C LEU A 130 2.68 -21.39 -12.90
N GLY A 131 2.11 -20.81 -13.96
CA GLY A 131 0.89 -21.34 -14.57
C GLY A 131 1.10 -22.76 -15.11
N TYR A 132 2.17 -22.98 -15.86
CA TYR A 132 2.53 -24.29 -16.39
C TYR A 132 2.73 -25.30 -15.25
N PHE A 133 3.44 -24.92 -14.18
CA PHE A 133 3.67 -25.79 -13.04
C PHE A 133 2.36 -26.17 -12.32
N LEU A 134 1.47 -25.22 -12.07
CA LEU A 134 0.18 -25.49 -11.44
C LEU A 134 -0.70 -26.40 -12.31
N ASN A 135 -0.85 -26.08 -13.61
CA ASN A 135 -1.74 -26.79 -14.52
C ASN A 135 -1.22 -28.19 -14.90
N HIS A 136 0.06 -28.30 -15.28
CA HIS A 136 0.60 -29.51 -15.91
C HIS A 136 1.36 -30.42 -14.94
N VAL A 137 1.96 -29.88 -13.87
CA VAL A 137 2.73 -30.67 -12.91
C VAL A 137 1.88 -31.02 -11.68
N LEU A 138 1.18 -30.05 -11.12
CA LEU A 138 0.31 -30.27 -9.95
C LEU A 138 -1.13 -30.67 -10.31
N GLY A 139 -1.55 -30.48 -11.56
CA GLY A 139 -2.92 -30.79 -12.00
C GLY A 139 -3.98 -29.86 -11.41
N ILE A 140 -3.60 -28.67 -10.94
CA ILE A 140 -4.49 -27.65 -10.39
C ILE A 140 -4.89 -26.72 -11.54
N ASN A 141 -6.18 -26.69 -11.89
CA ASN A 141 -6.69 -25.80 -12.92
C ASN A 141 -6.56 -24.33 -12.48
N TYR A 142 -5.56 -23.63 -13.01
CA TYR A 142 -5.22 -22.26 -12.70
C TYR A 142 -5.24 -21.42 -13.98
N ASP A 143 -6.14 -20.44 -14.02
CA ASP A 143 -6.19 -19.47 -15.10
C ASP A 143 -6.54 -18.08 -14.57
N MET A 144 -5.52 -17.26 -14.32
CA MET A 144 -5.68 -15.87 -13.87
C MET A 144 -6.45 -14.99 -14.86
N THR A 145 -6.46 -15.35 -16.14
CA THR A 145 -7.06 -14.53 -17.21
C THR A 145 -8.57 -14.74 -17.33
N GLN A 146 -9.10 -15.84 -16.77
CA GLN A 146 -10.51 -16.21 -16.84
C GLN A 146 -11.16 -16.37 -15.46
N ASP A 147 -10.45 -16.91 -14.47
CA ASP A 147 -10.98 -17.13 -13.11
C ASP A 147 -10.70 -15.92 -12.19
N PRO A 148 -11.75 -15.25 -11.67
CA PRO A 148 -11.60 -14.18 -10.69
C PRO A 148 -10.79 -14.58 -9.45
N LEU A 149 -10.97 -15.81 -8.95
CA LEU A 149 -10.29 -16.24 -7.73
C LEU A 149 -8.78 -16.39 -7.97
N ALA A 150 -8.39 -17.02 -9.08
CA ALA A 150 -6.99 -17.07 -9.51
C ALA A 150 -6.38 -15.67 -9.66
N ALA A 151 -7.09 -14.71 -10.27
CA ALA A 151 -6.65 -13.32 -10.38
C ALA A 151 -6.41 -12.64 -9.03
N TRP A 152 -7.33 -12.81 -8.08
CA TRP A 152 -7.19 -12.28 -6.73
C TRP A 152 -6.00 -12.88 -5.97
N VAL A 153 -5.87 -14.21 -6.00
CA VAL A 153 -4.76 -14.91 -5.35
C VAL A 153 -3.43 -14.44 -5.91
N THR A 154 -3.33 -14.26 -7.22
CA THR A 154 -2.08 -13.84 -7.86
C THR A 154 -1.71 -12.39 -7.53
N ILE A 155 -2.67 -11.45 -7.56
CA ILE A 155 -2.39 -10.06 -7.17
C ILE A 155 -1.97 -9.98 -5.69
N ILE A 156 -2.65 -10.71 -4.79
CA ILE A 156 -2.28 -10.74 -3.37
C ILE A 156 -0.90 -11.34 -3.18
N THR A 157 -0.59 -12.46 -3.84
CA THR A 157 0.71 -13.12 -3.69
C THR A 157 1.85 -12.26 -4.24
N MET A 158 1.61 -11.57 -5.36
CA MET A 158 2.53 -10.61 -5.94
C MET A 158 2.85 -9.48 -4.96
N ASP A 159 1.82 -8.84 -4.41
CA ASP A 159 1.96 -7.72 -3.50
C ASP A 159 2.68 -8.15 -2.21
N VAL A 160 2.25 -9.27 -1.60
CA VAL A 160 2.89 -9.85 -0.42
C VAL A 160 4.37 -10.12 -0.66
N TRP A 161 4.73 -10.70 -1.81
CA TRP A 161 6.13 -10.93 -2.16
C TRP A 161 6.92 -9.63 -2.31
N HIS A 162 6.31 -8.58 -2.87
CA HIS A 162 6.99 -7.33 -3.14
C HIS A 162 7.18 -6.47 -1.88
N TRP A 163 6.17 -6.41 -1.00
CA TRP A 163 6.09 -5.41 0.07
C TRP A 163 6.28 -5.95 1.49
N THR A 164 6.23 -7.26 1.72
CA THR A 164 6.54 -7.85 3.04
C THR A 164 7.89 -7.36 3.60
N SER A 165 8.86 -7.15 2.71
CA SER A 165 10.18 -6.62 3.03
C SER A 165 10.17 -5.31 3.83
N LEU A 166 9.24 -4.40 3.55
CA LEU A 166 9.10 -3.14 4.30
C LEU A 166 8.80 -3.44 5.78
N VAL A 167 7.83 -4.32 6.03
CA VAL A 167 7.44 -4.73 7.37
C VAL A 167 8.58 -5.47 8.07
N VAL A 168 9.29 -6.35 7.36
CA VAL A 168 10.45 -7.08 7.90
C VAL A 168 11.52 -6.10 8.37
N LEU A 169 11.94 -5.17 7.52
CA LEU A 169 13.04 -4.25 7.79
C LEU A 169 12.70 -3.30 8.94
N LEU A 170 11.48 -2.77 8.97
CA LEU A 170 11.01 -1.93 10.09
C LEU A 170 10.92 -2.72 11.39
N SER A 171 10.29 -3.90 11.36
CA SER A 171 10.18 -4.76 12.54
C SER A 171 11.56 -5.17 13.07
N TYR A 172 12.49 -5.52 12.17
CA TYR A 172 13.86 -5.87 12.53
C TYR A 172 14.60 -4.71 13.20
N ALA A 173 14.50 -3.48 12.64
CA ALA A 173 15.07 -2.29 13.26
C ALA A 173 14.48 -2.05 14.67
N GLY A 174 13.17 -2.23 14.82
CA GLY A 174 12.49 -2.19 16.11
C GLY A 174 13.04 -3.22 17.10
N LEU A 175 13.19 -4.48 16.69
CA LEU A 175 13.73 -5.56 17.51
C LEU A 175 15.17 -5.32 17.96
N VAL A 176 16.02 -4.82 17.06
CA VAL A 176 17.44 -4.52 17.32
C VAL A 176 17.59 -3.36 18.31
N SER A 177 16.66 -2.41 18.33
CA SER A 177 16.68 -1.29 19.27
C SER A 177 16.43 -1.68 20.73
N ILE A 178 15.90 -2.89 20.99
CA ILE A 178 15.58 -3.37 22.33
C ILE A 178 16.87 -3.77 23.06
N PRO A 179 17.21 -3.14 24.20
CA PRO A 179 18.42 -3.47 24.95
C PRO A 179 18.50 -4.94 25.39
N ASP A 180 19.69 -5.54 25.29
CA ASP A 180 19.95 -6.94 25.68
C ASP A 180 19.54 -7.25 27.13
N ALA A 181 19.54 -6.25 28.02
CA ALA A 181 19.12 -6.37 29.42
C ALA A 181 17.69 -6.91 29.60
N TYR A 182 16.75 -6.54 28.70
CA TYR A 182 15.38 -7.07 28.76
C TYR A 182 15.33 -8.58 28.50
N TYR A 183 16.13 -9.06 27.54
CA TYR A 183 16.22 -10.48 27.21
C TYR A 183 16.95 -11.28 28.31
N GLN A 184 17.96 -10.68 28.93
CA GLN A 184 18.68 -11.29 30.06
C GLN A 184 17.77 -11.44 31.28
N ALA A 185 17.01 -10.40 31.63
CA ALA A 185 16.03 -10.45 32.72
C ALA A 185 14.99 -11.55 32.48
N ALA A 186 14.40 -11.60 31.28
CA ALA A 186 13.43 -12.63 30.91
C ALA A 186 14.00 -14.06 31.01
N LYS A 187 15.28 -14.24 30.68
CA LYS A 187 15.97 -15.54 30.80
C LYS A 187 16.16 -15.96 32.25
N ILE A 188 16.45 -15.01 33.15
CA ILE A 188 16.55 -15.26 34.60
C ILE A 188 15.19 -15.67 35.16
N ASP A 189 14.12 -15.02 34.70
CA ASP A 189 12.73 -15.30 35.10
C ASP A 189 12.16 -16.59 34.46
N GLY A 190 12.94 -17.30 33.64
CA GLY A 190 12.51 -18.54 32.96
C GLY A 190 11.39 -18.31 31.93
N ALA A 191 11.26 -17.10 31.40
CA ALA A 191 10.20 -16.75 30.45
C ALA A 191 10.35 -17.52 29.13
N SER A 192 9.23 -18.04 28.62
CA SER A 192 9.18 -18.69 27.30
C SER A 192 9.34 -17.68 26.16
N ASN A 193 9.75 -18.14 24.96
CA ASN A 193 9.87 -17.28 23.77
C ASN A 193 8.56 -16.54 23.44
N TRP A 194 7.41 -17.18 23.63
CA TRP A 194 6.11 -16.53 23.45
C TRP A 194 5.87 -15.41 24.46
N SER A 195 6.29 -15.61 25.71
CA SER A 195 6.20 -14.58 26.76
C SER A 195 7.11 -13.39 26.43
N VAL A 196 8.34 -13.66 25.99
CA VAL A 196 9.27 -12.62 25.52
C VAL A 196 8.67 -11.86 24.34
N PHE A 197 8.07 -12.55 23.36
CA PHE A 197 7.42 -11.89 22.25
C PHE A 197 6.27 -11.00 22.70
N ARG A 198 5.31 -11.54 23.45
CA ARG A 198 4.07 -10.86 23.82
C ARG A 198 4.27 -9.69 24.78
N PHE A 199 5.21 -9.81 25.72
CA PHE A 199 5.39 -8.86 26.83
C PHE A 199 6.61 -7.95 26.69
N ILE A 200 7.59 -8.29 25.84
CA ILE A 200 8.80 -7.48 25.65
C ILE A 200 8.89 -6.96 24.22
N GLN A 201 8.91 -7.85 23.23
CA GLN A 201 9.17 -7.47 21.84
C GLN A 201 8.00 -6.67 21.26
N LEU A 202 6.79 -7.22 21.29
CA LEU A 202 5.61 -6.61 20.67
C LEU A 202 5.29 -5.23 21.24
N PRO A 203 5.27 -5.00 22.58
CA PRO A 203 5.03 -3.67 23.12
C PRO A 203 6.11 -2.65 22.75
N LYS A 204 7.39 -3.07 22.72
CA LYS A 204 8.51 -2.18 22.37
C LYS A 204 8.59 -1.87 20.87
N MET A 205 8.03 -2.73 20.03
CA MET A 205 7.90 -2.49 18.60
C MET A 205 6.67 -1.67 18.21
N LYS A 206 5.75 -1.38 19.14
CA LYS A 206 4.44 -0.76 18.85
C LYS A 206 4.56 0.50 17.98
N THR A 207 5.46 1.43 18.32
CA THR A 207 5.65 2.66 17.54
C THR A 207 6.12 2.38 16.12
N VAL A 208 7.06 1.45 15.95
CA VAL A 208 7.62 1.08 14.64
C VAL A 208 6.58 0.33 13.81
N LEU A 209 5.81 -0.58 14.43
CA LEU A 209 4.72 -1.29 13.77
C LEU A 209 3.58 -0.34 13.38
N THR A 210 3.29 0.68 14.19
CA THR A 210 2.29 1.71 13.85
C THR A 210 2.67 2.43 12.56
N ILE A 211 3.95 2.82 12.43
CA ILE A 211 4.47 3.44 11.20
C ILE A 211 4.43 2.44 10.04
N ALA A 212 4.88 1.20 10.25
CA ALA A 212 4.90 0.16 9.21
C ALA A 212 3.50 -0.11 8.65
N ILE A 213 2.51 -0.29 9.53
CA ILE A 213 1.14 -0.60 9.12
C ILE A 213 0.49 0.61 8.46
N LEU A 214 0.74 1.84 8.95
CA LEU A 214 0.21 3.05 8.30
C LEU A 214 0.77 3.23 6.89
N LEU A 215 2.08 3.08 6.71
CA LEU A 215 2.72 3.17 5.39
C LEU A 215 2.19 2.08 4.44
N ARG A 216 2.05 0.84 4.93
CA ARG A 216 1.54 -0.27 4.13
C ARG A 216 0.06 -0.12 3.79
N PHE A 217 -0.74 0.40 4.72
CA PHE A 217 -2.12 0.76 4.47
C PHE A 217 -2.20 1.80 3.33
N MET A 218 -1.46 2.90 3.45
CA MET A 218 -1.48 3.97 2.45
C MET A 218 -1.05 3.49 1.07
N ASP A 219 0.00 2.67 1.00
CA ASP A 219 0.51 2.16 -0.27
C ASP A 219 -0.46 1.15 -0.91
N SER A 220 -0.90 0.12 -0.17
CA SER A 220 -1.88 -0.86 -0.68
C SER A 220 -3.25 -0.25 -1.01
N PHE A 221 -3.70 0.77 -0.26
CA PHE A 221 -5.00 1.41 -0.49
C PHE A 221 -4.99 2.34 -1.71
N ASN A 222 -3.83 2.80 -2.15
CA ASN A 222 -3.64 3.61 -3.35
C ASN A 222 -2.92 2.86 -4.50
N ILE A 223 -2.79 1.54 -4.38
CA ILE A 223 -2.08 0.71 -5.36
C ILE A 223 -2.73 0.85 -6.74
N TYR A 224 -1.92 1.04 -7.78
CA TYR A 224 -2.40 1.19 -9.16
C TYR A 224 -1.59 0.34 -10.12
N THR A 225 -0.29 0.62 -10.16
CA THR A 225 0.61 0.20 -11.25
C THR A 225 0.68 -1.31 -11.39
N GLU A 226 0.92 -2.03 -10.29
CA GLU A 226 1.16 -3.47 -10.36
C GLU A 226 -0.12 -4.24 -10.74
N PRO A 227 -1.29 -4.01 -10.09
CA PRO A 227 -2.53 -4.68 -10.50
C PRO A 227 -2.98 -4.28 -11.91
N PHE A 228 -2.74 -3.02 -12.32
CA PHE A 228 -3.03 -2.56 -13.69
C PHE A 228 -2.19 -3.30 -14.73
N VAL A 229 -0.87 -3.40 -14.53
CA VAL A 229 0.02 -4.10 -15.47
C VAL A 229 -0.24 -5.62 -15.44
N LEU A 230 -0.55 -6.19 -14.27
CA LEU A 230 -0.78 -7.62 -14.12
C LEU A 230 -2.09 -8.08 -14.77
N THR A 231 -3.20 -7.37 -14.51
CA THR A 231 -4.56 -7.82 -14.90
C THR A 231 -5.39 -6.78 -15.64
N GLY A 232 -5.03 -5.51 -15.60
CA GLY A 232 -5.86 -4.40 -16.09
C GLY A 232 -7.22 -4.27 -15.39
N GLY A 233 -7.41 -4.94 -14.25
CA GLY A 233 -8.67 -5.00 -13.51
C GLY A 233 -9.58 -6.19 -13.84
N GLY A 234 -9.09 -7.15 -14.64
CA GLY A 234 -9.81 -8.38 -15.03
C GLY A 234 -9.54 -9.61 -14.15
N PRO A 235 -10.17 -10.76 -14.47
CA PRO A 235 -11.16 -10.97 -15.54
C PRO A 235 -12.46 -10.20 -15.29
N GLY A 236 -13.07 -9.68 -16.36
CA GLY A 236 -14.19 -8.74 -16.26
C GLY A 236 -13.78 -7.47 -15.49
N ASN A 237 -14.43 -7.23 -14.36
CA ASN A 237 -14.10 -6.14 -13.42
C ASN A 237 -13.67 -6.65 -12.03
N SER A 238 -13.35 -7.95 -11.91
CA SER A 238 -13.16 -8.62 -10.62
C SER A 238 -12.01 -8.06 -9.80
N THR A 239 -10.98 -7.49 -10.44
CA THR A 239 -9.82 -6.88 -9.78
C THR A 239 -9.72 -5.38 -10.07
N THR A 240 -10.79 -4.77 -10.59
CA THR A 240 -10.83 -3.33 -10.87
C THR A 240 -10.94 -2.55 -9.55
N MET A 241 -9.78 -2.12 -9.06
CA MET A 241 -9.57 -1.24 -7.91
C MET A 241 -9.93 0.22 -8.23
N LEU A 242 -10.09 1.07 -7.21
CA LEU A 242 -10.48 2.48 -7.40
C LEU A 242 -9.51 3.24 -8.28
N SER A 243 -8.21 3.00 -8.08
CA SER A 243 -7.14 3.62 -8.85
C SER A 243 -7.19 3.23 -10.34
N ILE A 244 -7.43 1.95 -10.65
CA ILE A 244 -7.60 1.47 -12.02
C ILE A 244 -8.82 2.12 -12.65
N ASP A 245 -9.93 2.16 -11.92
CA ASP A 245 -11.18 2.72 -12.39
C ASP A 245 -11.03 4.22 -12.69
N LEU A 246 -10.40 4.96 -11.78
CA LEU A 246 -10.09 6.37 -11.93
C LEU A 246 -9.23 6.64 -13.18
N VAL A 247 -8.16 5.85 -13.39
CA VAL A 247 -7.30 6.04 -14.55
C VAL A 247 -7.99 5.66 -15.86
N LYS A 248 -8.87 4.65 -15.86
CA LYS A 248 -9.69 4.32 -17.03
C LYS A 248 -10.59 5.49 -17.42
N ILE A 249 -11.21 6.19 -16.46
CA ILE A 249 -12.03 7.38 -16.73
C ILE A 249 -11.15 8.53 -17.22
N ALA A 250 -10.07 8.85 -16.48
CA ALA A 250 -9.23 10.01 -16.76
C ALA A 250 -8.44 9.91 -18.08
N LEU A 251 -7.81 8.76 -18.33
CA LEU A 251 -6.84 8.58 -19.43
C LEU A 251 -7.34 7.64 -20.54
N GLY A 252 -8.30 6.78 -20.24
CA GLY A 252 -8.92 5.90 -21.24
C GLY A 252 -10.09 6.57 -21.95
N GLN A 253 -10.98 7.20 -21.16
CA GLN A 253 -12.19 7.86 -21.67
C GLN A 253 -11.99 9.37 -21.89
N PHE A 254 -10.93 9.96 -21.31
CA PHE A 254 -10.65 11.40 -21.34
C PHE A 254 -11.75 12.25 -20.66
N ASP A 255 -12.54 11.65 -19.79
CA ASP A 255 -13.60 12.33 -19.04
C ASP A 255 -13.01 12.98 -17.76
N LEU A 256 -12.42 14.16 -17.94
CA LEU A 256 -11.68 14.85 -16.86
C LEU A 256 -12.56 15.29 -15.69
N GLY A 257 -13.80 15.72 -15.97
CA GLY A 257 -14.78 16.12 -14.96
C GLY A 257 -15.10 15.03 -13.93
N PRO A 258 -15.68 13.89 -14.35
CA PRO A 258 -16.00 12.80 -13.44
C PRO A 258 -14.73 12.16 -12.84
N ALA A 259 -13.62 12.07 -13.57
CA ALA A 259 -12.35 11.59 -13.02
C ALA A 259 -11.87 12.49 -11.86
N ALA A 260 -11.90 13.81 -12.05
CA ALA A 260 -11.50 14.76 -11.03
C ALA A 260 -12.39 14.67 -9.79
N ALA A 261 -13.72 14.60 -9.95
CA ALA A 261 -14.64 14.38 -8.84
C ALA A 261 -14.37 13.06 -8.11
N MET A 262 -14.14 11.97 -8.85
CA MET A 262 -13.81 10.65 -8.29
C MET A 262 -12.50 10.70 -7.51
N SER A 263 -11.47 11.36 -8.03
CA SER A 263 -10.18 11.49 -7.35
C SER A 263 -10.28 12.24 -6.02
N LEU A 264 -11.13 13.27 -5.94
CA LEU A 264 -11.34 14.01 -4.69
C LEU A 264 -12.11 13.19 -3.66
N ILE A 265 -13.13 12.44 -4.09
CA ILE A 265 -13.85 11.50 -3.21
C ILE A 265 -12.89 10.44 -2.69
N TYR A 266 -12.11 9.83 -3.58
CA TYR A 266 -11.12 8.82 -3.23
C TYR A 266 -10.07 9.38 -2.26
N PHE A 267 -9.51 10.55 -2.54
CA PHE A 267 -8.59 11.24 -1.66
C PHE A 267 -9.18 11.49 -0.27
N ALA A 268 -10.43 11.98 -0.20
CA ALA A 268 -11.11 12.23 1.07
C ALA A 268 -11.32 10.94 1.87
N ILE A 269 -11.67 9.83 1.20
CA ILE A 269 -11.78 8.50 1.84
C ILE A 269 -10.42 8.05 2.37
N THR A 270 -9.37 8.11 1.54
CA THR A 270 -8.00 7.73 1.94
C THR A 270 -7.53 8.53 3.15
N LEU A 271 -7.77 9.85 3.15
CA LEU A 271 -7.41 10.74 4.25
C LEU A 271 -8.18 10.39 5.53
N LEU A 272 -9.49 10.18 5.43
CA LEU A 272 -10.35 9.82 6.57
C LEU A 272 -9.94 8.48 7.18
N VAL A 273 -9.72 7.45 6.35
CA VAL A 273 -9.31 6.13 6.86
C VAL A 273 -7.92 6.19 7.47
N SER A 274 -6.97 6.90 6.84
CA SER A 274 -5.63 7.09 7.38
C SER A 274 -5.64 7.82 8.73
N TRP A 275 -6.45 8.87 8.86
CA TRP A 275 -6.62 9.62 10.10
C TRP A 275 -7.24 8.77 11.21
N LEU A 276 -8.29 8.00 10.90
CA LEU A 276 -8.90 7.06 11.84
C LEU A 276 -7.89 6.01 12.30
N PHE A 277 -7.16 5.42 11.36
CA PHE A 277 -6.17 4.39 11.62
C PHE A 277 -5.06 4.91 12.57
N TYR A 278 -4.47 6.06 12.25
CA TYR A 278 -3.47 6.70 13.09
C TYR A 278 -4.00 7.03 14.50
N THR A 279 -5.20 7.60 14.58
CA THR A 279 -5.81 7.99 15.86
C THR A 279 -6.09 6.78 16.74
N LEU A 280 -6.60 5.68 16.17
CA LEU A 280 -6.90 4.46 16.92
C LEU A 280 -5.63 3.79 17.45
N MET A 281 -4.55 3.77 16.68
CA MET A 281 -3.30 3.13 17.11
C MET A 281 -2.52 3.92 18.17
N THR A 282 -2.61 5.25 18.13
CA THR A 282 -1.86 6.15 19.04
C THR A 282 -2.63 6.50 20.32
N LYS A 283 -3.94 6.26 20.38
CA LYS A 283 -4.77 6.54 21.55
C LYS A 283 -4.26 5.88 22.84
N ASP A 284 -3.68 4.70 22.72
CA ASP A 284 -3.12 3.93 23.84
C ASP A 284 -1.79 4.48 24.35
N ASP A 285 -1.12 5.39 23.62
CA ASP A 285 0.12 6.05 24.07
C ASP A 285 -0.14 7.35 24.86
N LEU A 286 -1.39 7.85 24.84
CA LEU A 286 -1.82 9.08 25.50
C LEU A 286 -2.45 8.83 26.88
N ASN A 287 -2.63 7.57 27.29
CA ASN A 287 -3.15 7.16 28.60
C ASN A 287 -2.08 6.39 29.39
#